data_AF-A0A4S4CCS0-F1
#
_entry.id   AF-A0A4S4CCS0-F1
#
_cell.length_a   1.000
_cell.length_b   1.000
_cell.length_c   1.000
_cell.angle_alpha   90.00
_cell.angle_beta   90.00
_cell.angle_gamma   90.00
#
_symmetry.space_group_name_H-M   'P 1'
#
loop_
_entity.id
_entity.type
_entity.pdbx_description
1 polymer ?
#
loop_
_entity_poly.entity_id
_entity_poly.type
_entity_poly.pdbx_seq_one_letter_code
_entity_poly.pdbx_strand_id
1 'polypeptide(L)'
;MFDGVTRRLTDWATAQGASTVTSASETPPDGQASAQLTLLAILPFPPPRSQTRAPLRFRLRYLVTCAPSSTPAAEHLLGQLLVRAMQEPDFQVELGDPAPELWTALGWRPQAAFWLLVPVTVPLEQPHAPLAREHVLSVQSSGRVWRRGTVTDAQGQPVAGARVQLEGAPEPLYTNPAGEFELAARPEDTLHVAAVVGGQVQEVLAQLPGRETPWPVQVPPPEQTA
;
A
#
# COMPACT_ATOMS: atom_id res chain seq x y z
N MET A 1 -3.80 -21.07 -9.88
CA MET A 1 -2.66 -20.12 -9.97
C MET A 1 -1.37 -20.80 -9.53
N PHE A 2 -1.27 -21.23 -8.27
CA PHE A 2 -0.17 -22.06 -7.78
C PHE A 2 0.02 -23.33 -8.63
N ASP A 3 -1.07 -23.98 -9.03
CA ASP A 3 -1.04 -25.18 -9.90
C ASP A 3 -0.38 -24.91 -11.25
N GLY A 4 -0.54 -23.70 -11.80
CA GLY A 4 0.09 -23.31 -13.06
C GLY A 4 1.60 -23.14 -12.92
N VAL A 5 2.06 -22.60 -11.77
CA VAL A 5 3.49 -22.47 -11.47
C VAL A 5 4.11 -23.83 -11.17
N THR A 6 3.44 -24.64 -10.35
CA THR A 6 3.87 -26.02 -10.07
C THR A 6 3.95 -26.82 -11.36
N ARG A 7 2.94 -26.76 -12.24
CA ARG A 7 2.99 -27.42 -13.55
C ARG A 7 4.16 -26.92 -14.42
N ARG A 8 4.35 -25.60 -14.54
CA ARG A 8 5.49 -25.04 -15.28
C ARG A 8 6.83 -25.56 -14.75
N LEU A 9 6.96 -25.69 -13.43
CA LEU A 9 8.19 -26.17 -12.80
C LEU A 9 8.39 -27.68 -13.06
N THR A 10 7.33 -28.47 -12.97
CA THR A 10 7.31 -29.89 -13.34
C THR A 10 7.69 -30.09 -14.81
N ASP A 11 7.09 -29.33 -15.72
CA ASP A 11 7.36 -29.37 -17.15
C ASP A 11 8.82 -28.99 -17.44
N TRP A 12 9.33 -27.93 -16.78
CA TRP A 12 10.72 -27.51 -16.89
C TRP A 12 11.69 -28.62 -16.47
N ALA A 13 11.49 -29.24 -15.31
CA ALA A 13 12.35 -30.30 -14.82
C ALA A 13 12.24 -31.57 -15.68
N THR A 14 11.04 -31.90 -16.18
CA THR A 14 10.82 -33.00 -17.12
C THR A 14 11.56 -32.76 -18.44
N ALA A 15 11.57 -31.52 -18.95
CA ALA A 15 12.33 -31.16 -20.14
C ALA A 15 13.85 -31.30 -19.96
N GLN A 16 14.34 -31.30 -18.72
CA GLN A 16 15.75 -31.61 -18.40
C GLN A 16 16.01 -33.12 -18.22
N GLY A 17 15.02 -33.97 -18.50
CA GLY A 17 15.14 -35.43 -18.36
C GLY A 17 14.92 -35.94 -16.93
N ALA A 18 14.40 -35.11 -16.02
CA ALA A 18 14.05 -35.54 -14.67
C ALA A 18 12.65 -36.15 -14.63
N SER A 19 12.49 -37.31 -14.00
CA SER A 19 11.19 -37.71 -13.48
C SER A 19 10.86 -36.83 -12.28
N THR A 20 9.73 -36.13 -12.30
CA THR A 20 9.39 -35.13 -11.27
C THR A 20 8.25 -35.61 -10.37
N VAL A 21 8.41 -35.35 -9.09
CA VAL A 21 7.41 -35.58 -8.05
C VAL A 21 7.13 -34.27 -7.33
N THR A 22 5.85 -33.87 -7.26
CA THR A 22 5.46 -32.57 -6.69
C THR A 22 4.96 -32.66 -5.24
N SER A 23 4.76 -33.87 -4.72
CA SER A 23 4.32 -34.11 -3.35
C SER A 23 5.35 -34.87 -2.53
N ALA A 24 5.37 -34.61 -1.22
CA ALA A 24 6.22 -35.33 -0.27
C ALA A 24 5.90 -36.83 -0.19
N SER A 25 4.66 -37.21 -0.53
CA SER A 25 4.13 -38.57 -0.35
C SER A 25 4.05 -39.38 -1.64
N GLU A 26 4.43 -38.82 -2.79
CA GLU A 26 4.41 -39.53 -4.06
C GLU A 26 5.69 -40.34 -4.23
N THR A 27 5.56 -41.65 -4.38
CA THR A 27 6.68 -42.54 -4.68
C THR A 27 6.96 -42.50 -6.18
N PRO A 28 8.19 -42.24 -6.64
CA PRO A 28 8.50 -42.26 -8.07
C PRO A 28 8.26 -43.66 -8.66
N PRO A 29 7.73 -43.75 -9.90
CA PRO A 29 7.16 -44.98 -10.41
C PRO A 29 8.11 -46.18 -10.57
N ASP A 30 9.45 -46.05 -10.60
CA ASP A 30 10.33 -47.18 -10.94
C ASP A 30 11.69 -47.22 -10.22
N GLY A 31 11.82 -46.62 -9.03
CA GLY A 31 13.10 -46.57 -8.29
C GLY A 31 14.22 -45.79 -9.01
N GLN A 32 13.90 -45.14 -10.13
CA GLN A 32 14.76 -44.25 -10.88
C GLN A 32 14.96 -42.94 -10.12
N ALA A 33 16.10 -42.28 -10.33
CA ALA A 33 16.37 -40.97 -9.76
C ALA A 33 15.32 -39.96 -10.22
N SER A 34 14.61 -39.35 -9.27
CA SER A 34 13.54 -38.39 -9.51
C SER A 34 13.78 -37.11 -8.73
N ALA A 35 13.43 -35.97 -9.32
CA ALA A 35 13.42 -34.68 -8.67
C ALA A 35 12.13 -34.50 -7.86
N GLN A 36 12.26 -34.07 -6.62
CA GLN A 36 11.14 -33.78 -5.74
C GLN A 36 11.09 -32.26 -5.48
N LEU A 37 9.94 -31.66 -5.77
CA LEU A 37 9.72 -30.21 -5.75
C LEU A 37 8.71 -29.86 -4.66
N THR A 38 9.17 -29.38 -3.51
CA THR A 38 8.30 -29.14 -2.34
C THR A 38 8.14 -27.66 -2.05
N LEU A 39 6.94 -27.11 -2.21
CA LEU A 39 6.63 -25.71 -1.86
C LEU A 39 6.63 -25.54 -0.33
N LEU A 40 7.54 -24.71 0.20
CA LEU A 40 7.67 -24.49 1.65
C LEU A 40 7.33 -23.08 2.11
N ALA A 41 7.44 -22.06 1.25
CA ALA A 41 7.10 -20.70 1.63
C ALA A 41 6.61 -19.83 0.47
N ILE A 42 5.83 -18.81 0.81
CA ILE A 42 5.46 -17.69 -0.07
C ILE A 42 6.14 -16.44 0.49
N LEU A 43 6.97 -15.79 -0.32
CA LEU A 43 7.80 -14.66 0.09
C LEU A 43 7.36 -13.36 -0.61
N PRO A 44 7.53 -12.19 0.03
CA PRO A 44 7.21 -10.92 -0.59
C PRO A 44 8.11 -10.66 -1.81
N PHE A 45 7.53 -10.07 -2.86
CA PHE A 45 8.29 -9.56 -4.00
C PHE A 45 7.81 -8.15 -4.32
N PRO A 46 8.48 -7.10 -3.82
CA PRO A 46 7.94 -5.75 -3.85
C PRO A 46 7.59 -5.30 -5.27
N PRO A 47 6.43 -4.66 -5.46
CA PRO A 47 6.05 -4.13 -6.75
C PRO A 47 7.03 -3.02 -7.19
N PRO A 48 7.24 -2.84 -8.49
CA PRO A 48 7.90 -1.65 -9.00
C PRO A 48 7.07 -0.43 -8.56
N ARG A 49 7.72 0.68 -8.20
CA ARG A 49 7.01 1.94 -7.92
C ARG A 49 6.40 2.44 -9.23
N SER A 50 5.11 2.17 -9.45
CA SER A 50 4.36 2.64 -10.62
C SER A 50 3.30 3.67 -10.23
N GLN A 51 2.97 4.57 -11.16
CA GLN A 51 1.83 5.50 -11.00
C GLN A 51 0.47 4.82 -11.21
N THR A 52 0.46 3.58 -11.72
CA THR A 52 -0.73 2.73 -11.89
C THR A 52 -0.81 1.67 -10.79
N ARG A 53 -1.99 1.05 -10.61
CA ARG A 53 -2.18 -0.07 -9.66
C ARG A 53 -1.25 -1.23 -10.05
N ALA A 54 -0.18 -1.41 -9.28
CA ALA A 54 0.87 -2.39 -9.56
C ALA A 54 0.32 -3.83 -9.49
N PRO A 55 0.79 -4.75 -10.35
CA PRO A 55 0.38 -6.15 -10.28
C PRO A 55 0.77 -6.77 -8.93
N LEU A 56 0.03 -7.79 -8.48
CA LEU A 56 0.41 -8.54 -7.29
C LEU A 56 1.66 -9.37 -7.63
N ARG A 57 2.69 -9.26 -6.80
CA ARG A 57 3.96 -9.96 -7.00
C ARG A 57 4.38 -10.63 -5.70
N PHE A 58 4.77 -11.89 -5.80
CA PHE A 58 5.35 -12.67 -4.72
C PHE A 58 6.29 -13.74 -5.28
N ARG A 59 7.05 -14.42 -4.43
CA ARG A 59 7.90 -15.55 -4.81
C ARG A 59 7.43 -16.82 -4.12
N LEU A 60 7.48 -17.93 -4.83
CA LEU A 60 7.30 -19.26 -4.26
C LEU A 60 8.66 -19.88 -3.99
N ARG A 61 8.90 -20.32 -2.76
CA ARG A 61 10.14 -20.97 -2.35
C ARG A 61 9.92 -22.48 -2.29
N TYR A 62 10.53 -23.17 -3.24
CA TYR A 62 10.57 -24.62 -3.30
C TYR A 62 11.87 -25.15 -2.72
N LEU A 63 11.78 -26.24 -1.96
CA LEU A 63 12.92 -27.10 -1.66
C LEU A 63 13.01 -28.15 -2.76
N VAL A 64 14.16 -28.21 -3.43
CA VAL A 64 14.45 -29.19 -4.48
C VAL A 64 15.35 -30.27 -3.89
N THR A 65 14.85 -31.50 -3.90
CA THR A 65 15.57 -32.71 -3.47
C THR A 65 15.54 -33.75 -4.58
N CYS A 66 16.34 -34.81 -4.47
CA CYS A 66 16.27 -35.96 -5.37
C CYS A 66 16.14 -37.27 -4.59
N ALA A 67 15.28 -38.17 -5.07
CA ALA A 67 15.05 -39.49 -4.51
C ALA A 67 15.42 -40.59 -5.54
N PRO A 68 15.91 -41.77 -5.12
CA PRO A 68 16.34 -42.10 -3.76
C PRO A 68 17.59 -41.32 -3.34
N SER A 69 17.62 -40.88 -2.09
CA SER A 69 18.70 -40.05 -1.54
C SER A 69 20.02 -40.82 -1.48
N SER A 70 21.14 -40.08 -1.57
CA SER A 70 22.51 -40.62 -1.48
C SER A 70 22.89 -41.63 -2.57
N THR A 71 22.24 -41.58 -3.74
CA THR A 71 22.68 -42.33 -4.92
C THR A 71 23.46 -41.41 -5.86
N PRO A 72 24.53 -41.89 -6.53
CA PRO A 72 25.27 -41.07 -7.51
C PRO A 72 24.38 -40.54 -8.63
N ALA A 73 23.35 -41.29 -9.02
CA ALA A 73 22.36 -40.86 -10.01
C ALA A 73 21.51 -39.68 -9.51
N ALA A 74 21.04 -39.72 -8.26
CA ALA A 74 20.29 -38.61 -7.65
C ALA A 74 21.17 -37.37 -7.43
N GLU A 75 22.42 -37.53 -7.00
CA GLU A 75 23.36 -36.42 -6.85
C GLU A 75 23.69 -35.76 -8.20
N HIS A 76 23.91 -36.58 -9.23
CA HIS A 76 24.14 -36.08 -10.58
C HIS A 76 22.92 -35.34 -11.14
N LEU A 77 21.71 -35.87 -10.93
CA LEU A 77 20.46 -35.22 -11.30
C LEU A 77 20.28 -33.89 -10.58
N LEU A 78 20.51 -33.85 -9.26
CA LEU A 78 20.41 -32.63 -8.46
C LEU A 78 21.40 -31.57 -8.95
N GLY A 79 22.64 -31.96 -9.24
CA GLY A 79 23.66 -31.08 -9.80
C GLY A 79 23.29 -30.52 -11.18
N GLN A 80 22.72 -31.36 -12.06
CA GLN A 80 22.22 -30.90 -13.36
C GLN A 80 21.08 -29.87 -13.19
N LEU A 81 20.10 -30.18 -12.35
CA LEU A 81 18.97 -29.28 -12.10
C LEU A 81 19.41 -27.96 -11.48
N LEU A 82 20.38 -27.99 -10.57
CA LEU A 82 20.98 -26.79 -9.99
C LEU A 82 21.59 -25.90 -11.08
N VAL A 83 22.47 -26.45 -11.93
CA VAL A 83 23.12 -25.68 -13.00
C VAL A 83 22.09 -25.13 -13.98
N ARG A 84 21.08 -25.91 -14.35
CA ARG A 84 20.00 -25.48 -15.25
C ARG A 84 19.14 -24.39 -14.61
N ALA A 85 18.83 -24.50 -13.32
CA ALA A 85 18.05 -23.50 -12.61
C ALA A 85 18.80 -22.15 -12.56
N MET A 86 20.13 -22.18 -12.39
CA MET A 86 20.95 -20.96 -12.44
C MET A 86 21.02 -20.31 -13.83
N GLN A 87 20.71 -21.05 -14.89
CA GLN A 87 20.65 -20.54 -16.27
C GLN A 87 19.27 -20.00 -16.65
N GLU A 88 18.23 -20.29 -15.86
CA GLU A 88 16.87 -19.85 -16.13
C GLU A 88 16.65 -18.41 -15.61
N PRO A 89 16.34 -17.42 -16.48
CA PRO A 89 16.28 -16.01 -16.08
C PRO A 89 15.22 -15.70 -15.02
N ASP A 90 14.14 -16.48 -15.01
CA ASP A 90 13.05 -16.30 -14.07
C ASP A 90 13.32 -16.97 -12.72
N PHE A 91 14.35 -17.79 -12.58
CA PHE A 91 14.60 -18.53 -11.35
C PHE A 91 15.68 -17.87 -10.51
N GLN A 92 15.47 -17.86 -9.20
CA GLN A 92 16.50 -17.49 -8.25
C GLN A 92 16.87 -18.71 -7.41
N VAL A 93 18.14 -19.10 -7.48
CA VAL A 93 18.69 -20.19 -6.68
C VAL A 93 19.29 -19.61 -5.39
N GLU A 94 18.93 -20.23 -4.27
CA GLU A 94 19.51 -19.95 -2.95
C GLU A 94 20.27 -21.20 -2.48
N LEU A 95 21.58 -21.05 -2.30
CA LEU A 95 22.44 -22.09 -1.76
C LEU A 95 22.58 -21.88 -0.25
N GLY A 96 22.16 -22.86 0.52
CA GLY A 96 22.24 -22.83 1.97
C GLY A 96 21.61 -24.09 2.56
N ASP A 97 22.20 -24.59 3.63
CA ASP A 97 21.75 -25.83 4.25
C ASP A 97 20.35 -25.63 4.86
N PRO A 98 19.37 -26.48 4.51
CA PRO A 98 18.10 -26.49 5.20
C PRO A 98 18.29 -26.86 6.67
N ALA A 99 17.62 -26.12 7.56
CA ALA A 99 17.75 -26.31 9.00
C ALA A 99 17.42 -27.76 9.44
N PRO A 100 18.15 -28.34 10.42
CA PRO A 100 17.90 -29.71 10.90
C PRO A 100 16.44 -29.98 11.31
N GLU A 101 15.78 -28.97 11.87
CA GLU A 101 14.39 -29.03 12.32
C GLU A 101 13.41 -29.23 11.15
N LEU A 102 13.73 -28.68 9.97
CA LEU A 102 12.90 -28.85 8.78
C LEU A 102 12.88 -30.30 8.31
N TRP A 103 14.03 -30.97 8.29
CA TRP A 103 14.11 -32.38 7.91
C TRP A 103 13.27 -33.25 8.85
N THR A 104 13.34 -32.95 10.15
CA THR A 104 12.58 -33.63 11.19
C THR A 104 11.07 -33.40 11.01
N ALA A 105 10.65 -32.16 10.73
CA ALA A 105 9.25 -31.81 10.48
C ALA A 105 8.67 -32.48 9.23
N LEU A 106 9.49 -32.66 8.19
CA LEU A 106 9.11 -33.37 6.96
C LEU A 106 9.15 -34.91 7.11
N GLY A 107 9.71 -35.43 8.20
CA GLY A 107 9.93 -36.86 8.40
C GLY A 107 10.97 -37.45 7.43
N TRP A 108 11.85 -36.62 6.88
CA TRP A 108 12.86 -37.00 5.90
C TRP A 108 14.24 -37.15 6.54
N ARG A 109 15.09 -37.98 5.94
CA ARG A 109 16.51 -37.99 6.29
C ARG A 109 17.18 -36.74 5.70
N PRO A 110 18.15 -36.12 6.41
CA PRO A 110 18.96 -35.06 5.83
C PRO A 110 19.59 -35.50 4.51
N GLN A 111 19.44 -34.67 3.48
CA GLN A 111 19.90 -34.96 2.12
C GLN A 111 20.31 -33.69 1.40
N ALA A 112 21.05 -33.85 0.30
CA ALA A 112 21.43 -32.73 -0.54
C ALA A 112 20.18 -32.06 -1.13
N ALA A 113 20.13 -30.74 -1.04
CA ALA A 113 19.02 -29.93 -1.53
C ALA A 113 19.48 -28.50 -1.85
N PHE A 114 18.67 -27.79 -2.63
CA PHE A 114 18.80 -26.36 -2.80
C PHE A 114 17.44 -25.68 -2.81
N TRP A 115 17.43 -24.37 -2.58
CA TRP A 115 16.22 -23.57 -2.60
C TRP A 115 16.03 -22.93 -3.97
N LEU A 116 14.81 -23.04 -4.49
CA LEU A 116 14.41 -22.43 -5.75
C LEU A 116 13.28 -21.44 -5.52
N LEU A 117 13.52 -20.19 -5.89
CA LEU A 117 12.54 -19.11 -5.79
C LEU A 117 11.99 -18.81 -7.18
N VAL A 118 10.68 -18.98 -7.33
CA VAL A 118 9.97 -18.73 -8.58
C VAL A 118 9.10 -17.47 -8.40
N PRO A 119 9.38 -16.36 -9.11
CA PRO A 119 8.57 -15.15 -9.06
C PRO A 119 7.23 -15.41 -9.74
N VAL A 120 6.18 -14.88 -9.12
CA VAL A 120 4.82 -14.96 -9.63
C VAL A 120 4.25 -13.56 -9.72
N THR A 121 3.66 -13.24 -10.87
CA THR A 121 3.02 -11.95 -11.14
C THR A 121 1.56 -12.19 -11.53
N VAL A 122 0.63 -11.59 -10.80
CA VAL A 122 -0.81 -11.62 -11.13
C VAL A 122 -1.22 -10.24 -11.62
N PRO A 123 -1.71 -10.10 -12.86
CA PRO A 123 -2.28 -8.85 -13.31
C PRO A 123 -3.52 -8.55 -12.47
N LEU A 124 -3.61 -7.33 -11.92
CA LEU A 124 -4.85 -6.82 -11.38
C LEU A 124 -5.63 -6.20 -12.52
N GLU A 125 -6.88 -6.64 -12.74
CA GLU A 125 -7.77 -5.97 -13.68
C GLU A 125 -7.92 -4.50 -13.28
N GLN A 126 -7.56 -3.62 -14.21
CA GLN A 126 -7.81 -2.20 -14.08
C GLN A 126 -9.18 -1.93 -14.67
N PRO A 127 -10.11 -1.30 -13.92
CA PRO A 127 -11.28 -0.71 -14.53
C PRO A 127 -10.79 0.32 -15.54
N HIS A 128 -10.90 0.01 -16.83
CA HIS A 128 -10.69 1.00 -17.88
C HIS A 128 -11.84 1.98 -17.80
N ALA A 129 -11.61 3.14 -17.18
CA ALA A 129 -12.51 4.26 -17.35
C ALA A 129 -12.55 4.58 -18.86
N PRO A 130 -13.73 4.52 -19.51
CA PRO A 130 -13.82 4.84 -20.93
C PRO A 130 -13.32 6.27 -21.14
N LEU A 131 -12.53 6.47 -22.20
CA LEU A 131 -12.15 7.80 -22.68
C LEU A 131 -13.43 8.62 -22.87
N ALA A 132 -13.59 9.70 -22.09
CA ALA A 132 -14.71 10.60 -22.21
C ALA A 132 -14.70 11.20 -23.62
N ARG A 133 -15.62 10.75 -24.47
CA ARG A 133 -15.76 11.24 -25.86
C ARG A 133 -16.44 12.60 -25.93
N GLU A 134 -17.17 12.96 -24.88
CA GLU A 134 -17.85 14.23 -24.73
C GLU A 134 -17.56 14.76 -23.32
N HIS A 135 -16.78 15.83 -23.23
CA HIS A 135 -16.64 16.58 -21.99
C HIS A 135 -17.88 17.45 -21.81
N VAL A 136 -18.95 16.89 -21.25
CA VAL A 136 -19.92 17.72 -20.54
C VAL A 136 -19.28 18.04 -19.19
N LEU A 137 -18.53 19.15 -19.15
CA LEU A 137 -18.10 19.78 -17.91
C LEU A 137 -19.37 20.17 -17.13
N SER A 138 -19.83 19.29 -16.25
CA SER A 138 -20.83 19.63 -15.25
C SER A 138 -20.13 20.40 -14.14
N VAL A 139 -20.01 21.71 -14.33
CA VAL A 139 -19.61 22.62 -13.25
C VAL A 139 -20.81 22.75 -12.34
N GLN A 140 -20.86 21.93 -11.29
CA GLN A 140 -21.72 22.21 -10.16
C GLN A 140 -21.05 23.33 -9.36
N SER A 141 -21.47 24.58 -9.58
CA SER A 141 -21.06 25.66 -8.69
C SER A 141 -21.63 25.33 -7.32
N SER A 142 -20.78 24.98 -6.36
CA SER A 142 -21.17 25.14 -4.96
C SER A 142 -21.51 26.62 -4.78
N GLY A 143 -22.68 26.96 -4.21
CA GLY A 143 -23.04 28.36 -3.92
C GLY A 143 -22.11 29.08 -2.93
N ARG A 144 -20.95 28.49 -2.62
CA ARG A 144 -19.89 29.06 -1.81
C ARG A 144 -19.01 29.94 -2.68
N VAL A 145 -18.77 31.16 -2.20
CA VAL A 145 -17.85 32.12 -2.82
C VAL A 145 -16.72 32.39 -1.83
N TRP A 146 -15.54 32.73 -2.33
CA TRP A 146 -14.45 33.17 -1.46
C TRP A 146 -14.84 34.45 -0.71
N ARG A 147 -14.57 34.46 0.60
CA ARG A 147 -14.91 35.53 1.53
C ARG A 147 -13.67 35.86 2.33
N ARG A 148 -13.33 37.15 2.36
CA ARG A 148 -12.24 37.70 3.18
C ARG A 148 -12.83 38.48 4.34
N GLY A 149 -12.34 38.21 5.53
CA GLY A 149 -12.73 38.93 6.74
C GLY A 149 -11.51 39.30 7.59
N THR A 150 -11.74 40.19 8.53
CA THR A 150 -10.73 40.60 9.50
C THR A 150 -11.33 40.52 10.90
N VAL A 151 -10.62 39.85 11.81
CA VAL A 151 -10.98 39.78 13.23
C VAL A 151 -10.26 40.90 13.97
N THR A 152 -11.04 41.71 14.69
CA THR A 152 -10.56 42.86 15.46
C THR A 152 -11.06 42.81 16.90
N ASP A 153 -10.29 43.38 17.83
CA ASP A 153 -10.74 43.61 19.21
C ASP A 153 -11.69 44.82 19.32
N ALA A 154 -12.14 45.09 20.55
CA ALA A 154 -13.07 46.20 20.84
C ALA A 154 -12.49 47.59 20.53
N GLN A 155 -11.16 47.72 20.42
CA GLN A 155 -10.45 48.94 20.06
C GLN A 155 -10.14 49.01 18.57
N GLY A 156 -10.58 48.03 17.78
CA GLY A 156 -10.34 47.93 16.34
C GLY A 156 -8.93 47.44 15.98
N GLN A 157 -8.16 46.90 16.93
CA GLN A 157 -6.85 46.32 16.64
C GLN A 157 -7.00 44.89 16.07
N PRO A 158 -6.17 44.50 15.09
CA PRO A 158 -6.24 43.17 14.50
C PRO A 158 -5.85 42.08 15.49
N VAL A 159 -6.59 40.97 15.50
CA VAL A 159 -6.32 39.84 16.38
C VAL A 159 -5.70 38.69 15.59
N ALA A 160 -4.41 38.47 15.80
CA ALA A 160 -3.67 37.37 15.19
C ALA A 160 -3.96 36.02 15.87
N GLY A 161 -3.99 34.93 15.09
CA GLY A 161 -4.19 33.58 15.62
C GLY A 161 -5.60 33.30 16.15
N ALA A 162 -6.58 34.15 15.83
CA ALA A 162 -7.98 33.87 16.13
C ALA A 162 -8.45 32.66 15.32
N ARG A 163 -9.09 31.70 16.00
CA ARG A 163 -9.67 30.51 15.39
C ARG A 163 -10.99 30.88 14.72
N VAL A 164 -11.09 30.72 13.42
CA VAL A 164 -12.29 30.94 12.61
C VAL A 164 -12.79 29.59 12.09
N GLN A 165 -13.98 29.19 12.49
CA GLN A 165 -14.57 27.90 12.15
C GLN A 165 -15.92 28.11 11.49
N LEU A 166 -16.06 27.62 10.26
CA LEU A 166 -17.36 27.52 9.60
C LEU A 166 -18.12 26.33 10.18
N GLU A 167 -19.40 26.52 10.52
CA GLU A 167 -20.25 25.43 11.00
C GLU A 167 -20.35 24.31 9.94
N GLY A 168 -20.04 23.07 10.33
CA GLY A 168 -19.99 21.91 9.42
C GLY A 168 -18.72 21.78 8.56
N ALA A 169 -17.74 22.69 8.66
CA ALA A 169 -16.42 22.48 8.06
C ALA A 169 -15.53 21.61 8.99
N PRO A 170 -14.72 20.70 8.45
CA PRO A 170 -13.95 19.74 9.25
C PRO A 170 -12.75 20.38 9.98
N GLU A 171 -12.22 21.50 9.47
CA GLU A 171 -11.01 22.12 10.01
C GLU A 171 -11.20 23.62 10.28
N PRO A 172 -10.68 24.14 11.41
CA PRO A 172 -10.66 25.57 11.67
C PRO A 172 -9.53 26.24 10.89
N LEU A 173 -9.74 27.52 10.54
CA LEU A 173 -8.70 28.42 10.06
C LEU A 173 -8.23 29.33 11.19
N TYR A 174 -7.04 29.91 11.02
CA TYR A 174 -6.48 30.87 11.97
C TYR A 174 -6.15 32.18 11.26
N THR A 175 -6.44 33.31 11.89
CA THR A 175 -6.11 34.62 11.34
C THR A 175 -4.60 34.84 11.28
N ASN A 176 -4.14 35.55 10.24
CA ASN A 176 -2.75 35.94 10.08
C ASN A 176 -2.34 37.06 11.09
N PRO A 177 -1.07 37.51 11.11
CA PRO A 177 -0.64 38.62 11.98
C PRO A 177 -1.39 39.95 11.79
N ALA A 178 -2.05 40.16 10.65
CA ALA A 178 -2.91 41.32 10.37
C ALA A 178 -4.38 41.08 10.74
N GLY A 179 -4.71 39.94 11.39
CA GLY A 179 -6.07 39.59 11.79
C GLY A 179 -6.96 39.10 10.63
N GLU A 180 -6.40 38.85 9.45
CA GLU A 180 -7.16 38.51 8.25
C GLU A 180 -7.34 37.00 8.10
N PHE A 181 -8.46 36.60 7.50
CA PHE A 181 -8.75 35.23 7.08
C PHE A 181 -9.47 35.21 5.73
N GLU A 182 -9.37 34.10 5.02
CA GLU A 182 -10.05 33.86 3.75
C GLU A 182 -10.62 32.44 3.72
N LEU A 183 -11.91 32.30 3.38
CA LEU A 183 -12.61 31.01 3.35
C LEU A 183 -13.71 30.99 2.30
N ALA A 184 -14.08 29.80 1.82
CA ALA A 184 -15.21 29.61 0.92
C ALA A 184 -16.49 29.33 1.72
N ALA A 185 -17.45 30.24 1.67
CA ALA A 185 -18.71 30.11 2.39
C ALA A 185 -19.91 30.70 1.64
N ARG A 186 -21.11 30.33 2.08
CA ARG A 186 -22.38 30.86 1.60
C ARG A 186 -22.88 31.96 2.53
N PRO A 187 -23.69 32.92 2.05
CA PRO A 187 -24.26 33.96 2.91
C PRO A 187 -25.02 33.43 4.13
N GLU A 188 -25.61 32.25 4.03
CA GLU A 188 -26.33 31.58 5.13
C GLU A 188 -25.44 30.82 6.11
N ASP A 189 -24.13 30.66 5.84
CA ASP A 189 -23.25 29.94 6.74
C ASP A 189 -22.92 30.80 7.99
N THR A 190 -22.78 30.16 9.15
CA THR A 190 -22.38 30.80 10.41
C THR A 190 -20.91 30.54 10.72
N LEU A 191 -20.20 31.58 11.14
CA LEU A 191 -18.81 31.48 11.62
C LEU A 191 -18.78 31.50 13.15
N HIS A 192 -18.09 30.52 13.71
CA HIS A 192 -17.63 30.52 15.10
C HIS A 192 -16.22 31.10 15.13
N VAL A 193 -16.06 32.27 15.74
CA VAL A 193 -14.76 32.93 15.91
C VAL A 193 -14.39 32.88 17.38
N ALA A 194 -13.25 32.26 17.69
CA ALA A 194 -12.68 32.23 19.03
C ALA A 194 -11.32 32.93 19.03
N ALA A 195 -11.12 33.90 19.90
CA ALA A 195 -9.90 34.68 19.97
C ALA A 195 -9.47 34.89 21.42
N VAL A 196 -8.16 35.00 21.67
CA VAL A 196 -7.63 35.34 23.00
C VAL A 196 -7.40 36.84 23.06
N VAL A 197 -8.19 37.54 23.88
CA VAL A 197 -8.08 38.99 24.09
C VAL A 197 -7.80 39.23 25.57
N GLY A 198 -6.70 39.90 25.90
CA GLY A 198 -6.32 40.16 27.30
C GLY A 198 -6.06 38.90 28.14
N GLY A 199 -5.71 37.77 27.51
CA GLY A 199 -5.45 36.50 28.19
C GLY A 199 -6.69 35.63 28.44
N GLN A 200 -7.88 36.05 28.00
CA GLN A 200 -9.10 35.26 28.08
C GLN A 200 -9.61 34.89 26.68
N VAL A 201 -10.18 33.69 26.56
CA VAL A 201 -10.83 33.24 25.32
C VAL A 201 -12.20 33.92 25.22
N GLN A 202 -12.43 34.58 24.10
CA GLN A 202 -13.71 35.17 23.72
C GLN A 202 -14.24 34.45 22.49
N GLU A 203 -15.52 34.09 22.50
CA GLU A 203 -16.18 33.42 21.38
C GLU A 203 -17.32 34.28 20.84
N VAL A 204 -17.41 34.36 19.51
CA VAL A 204 -18.40 35.16 18.79
C VAL A 204 -18.97 34.34 17.64
N LEU A 205 -20.29 34.39 17.49
CA LEU A 205 -20.98 33.91 16.30
C LEU A 205 -21.15 35.07 15.33
N ALA A 206 -20.66 34.91 14.11
CA ALA A 206 -20.73 35.93 13.07
C ALA A 206 -21.48 35.39 11.84
N GLN A 207 -22.47 36.13 11.36
CA GLN A 207 -23.27 35.79 10.17
C GLN A 207 -22.74 36.48 8.91
N LEU A 208 -22.50 35.71 7.84
CA LEU A 208 -21.91 36.23 6.60
C LEU A 208 -22.70 37.40 6.00
N PRO A 209 -22.05 38.49 5.53
CA PRO A 209 -22.73 39.60 4.90
C PRO A 209 -23.21 39.12 3.54
N GLY A 210 -24.42 39.54 3.15
CA GLY A 210 -24.99 39.20 1.86
C GLY A 210 -24.27 39.83 0.65
N ARG A 211 -23.26 40.69 0.84
CA ARG A 211 -22.48 41.35 -0.23
C ARG A 211 -20.98 41.25 0.04
N GLU A 212 -20.19 41.28 -1.05
CA GLU A 212 -18.73 41.35 -1.02
C GLU A 212 -18.27 42.74 -0.58
N THR A 213 -18.34 42.98 0.73
CA THR A 213 -17.71 44.13 1.38
C THR A 213 -16.75 43.62 2.46
N PRO A 214 -15.64 44.33 2.73
CA PRO A 214 -14.75 43.99 3.84
C PRO A 214 -15.56 43.83 5.12
N TRP A 215 -15.47 42.65 5.73
CA TRP A 215 -16.27 42.30 6.90
C TRP A 215 -15.41 42.35 8.17
N PRO A 216 -15.60 43.37 9.02
CA PRO A 216 -15.03 43.37 10.35
C PRO A 216 -15.86 42.46 11.28
N VAL A 217 -15.22 41.44 11.86
CA VAL A 217 -15.78 40.70 12.99
C VAL A 217 -15.17 41.29 14.26
N GLN A 218 -16.01 41.94 15.07
CA GLN A 218 -15.59 42.51 16.36
C GLN A 218 -15.78 41.49 17.47
N VAL A 219 -14.73 41.28 18.25
CA VAL A 219 -14.76 40.49 19.47
C VAL A 219 -15.01 41.43 20.65
N PRO A 220 -16.07 41.21 21.45
CA PRO A 220 -16.37 42.04 22.61
C PRO A 220 -15.27 41.93 23.67
N PRO A 221 -15.11 42.96 24.53
CA PRO A 221 -14.17 42.88 25.65
C PRO A 221 -14.61 41.80 26.65
N PRO A 222 -13.67 41.22 27.42
CA PRO A 222 -14.02 40.25 28.44
C PRO A 222 -14.98 40.84 29.48
N GLU A 223 -16.02 40.08 29.83
CA GLU A 223 -16.90 40.41 30.96
C GLU A 223 -16.07 40.48 32.24
N GLN A 224 -15.95 41.69 32.81
CA GLN A 224 -15.38 41.87 34.14
C GLN A 224 -16.37 41.27 35.15
N THR A 225 -16.07 40.07 35.65
CA THR A 225 -16.75 39.53 36.82
C THR A 225 -16.29 40.35 38.03
N ALA A 226 -17.17 41.19 38.56
CA ALA A 226 -17.01 41.85 39.86
C ALA A 226 -17.31 40.88 41.00
#